data_AF-A0A498SP28-F1
#
_entry.id   AF-A0A498SP28-F1
#
_cell.length_a   1.000
_cell.length_b   1.000
_cell.length_c   1.000
_cell.angle_alpha   90.00
_cell.angle_beta   90.00
_cell.angle_gamma   90.00
#
_symmetry.space_group_name_H-M   'P 1'
#
loop_
_entity.id
_entity.type
_entity.pdbx_description
1 polymer ?
#
loop_
_entity_poly.entity_id
_entity_poly.type
_entity_poly.pdbx_seq_one_letter_code
_entity_poly.pdbx_strand_id
1 'polypeptide(L)'
;ALRAKLETKNILIEQKEKTSERLEADLRIEKNKVSDLRDNNRNYEQKISQLLARIDAMESLLHEKENELEKVKQKLLTNPDVQKEEELQMQLDEANREKLRMQSLINELRHNAEKEKVQQLETFQAENRQLIATIESLQKELADRQILLESQSEKIGDLDRELVTVERQCKDRAPQLSNDEELAEARKEIESLLRMVQTLEKEKASIISHYIHKGDAASIIGQTRPEFSALTTKGSFKSRVEELEEALRESVSITAERELHVAQQKQLSQQLAAQLTECRRELNELRRHVKKLTSNEREEVLRSLEVEKRRHIEQLLQLKHEALVAAIAEKDAHIALLEQSRERPREEIETLRHHKEKLMEKLKEENERRAQLLSSTNLSVANDLSREGGLTTVTAVNAPASLTISQQAIADQVELLFVQNLLFRGQLHYFLSSSRVRRDLPLHILNSDKLLIFANFA
;
A
#
# COMPACT_ATOMS: atom_id res chain seq x y z
N ALA A 1 -7.43 -144.21 -28.59
CA ALA A 1 -7.93 -143.20 -27.62
C ALA A 1 -6.83 -142.65 -26.69
N LEU A 2 -6.12 -143.50 -25.92
CA LEU A 2 -5.11 -143.04 -24.94
C LEU A 2 -3.87 -142.35 -25.57
N ARG A 3 -3.30 -142.90 -26.64
CA ARG A 3 -2.14 -142.29 -27.33
C ARG A 3 -2.42 -140.88 -27.86
N ALA A 4 -3.58 -140.67 -28.50
CA ALA A 4 -3.98 -139.35 -28.98
C ALA A 4 -4.15 -138.33 -27.84
N LYS A 5 -4.74 -138.73 -26.71
CA LYS A 5 -4.83 -137.85 -25.52
C LYS A 5 -3.46 -137.52 -24.93
N LEU A 6 -2.52 -138.47 -24.97
CA LEU A 6 -1.16 -138.28 -24.49
C LEU A 6 -0.38 -137.34 -25.42
N GLU A 7 -0.54 -137.48 -26.73
CA GLU A 7 0.01 -136.56 -27.72
C GLU A 7 -0.53 -135.14 -27.57
N THR A 8 -1.86 -134.98 -27.40
CA THR A 8 -2.45 -133.65 -27.13
C THR A 8 -1.93 -133.05 -25.83
N LYS A 9 -1.72 -133.85 -24.78
CA LYS A 9 -1.12 -133.39 -23.52
C LYS A 9 0.34 -132.99 -23.70
N ASN A 10 1.14 -133.74 -24.47
CA ASN A 10 2.53 -133.40 -24.75
C ASN A 10 2.65 -132.10 -25.53
N ILE A 11 1.83 -131.90 -26.57
CA ILE A 11 1.77 -130.64 -27.31
C ILE A 11 1.39 -129.48 -26.36
N LEU A 12 0.45 -129.70 -25.45
CA LEU A 12 0.05 -128.69 -24.46
C LEU A 12 1.19 -128.39 -23.47
N ILE A 13 1.96 -129.38 -23.05
CA ILE A 13 3.14 -129.20 -22.17
C ILE A 13 4.22 -128.41 -22.91
N GLU A 14 4.57 -128.77 -24.14
CA GLU A 14 5.57 -128.05 -24.93
C GLU A 14 5.15 -126.60 -25.20
N GLN A 15 3.86 -126.37 -25.46
CA GLN A 15 3.32 -125.01 -25.56
C GLN A 15 3.46 -124.25 -24.24
N LYS A 16 3.16 -124.89 -23.10
CA LYS A 16 3.34 -124.29 -21.78
C LYS A 16 4.80 -124.01 -21.45
N GLU A 17 5.72 -124.90 -21.79
CA GLU A 17 7.18 -124.71 -21.63
C GLU A 17 7.66 -123.50 -22.45
N LYS A 18 7.29 -123.42 -23.74
CA LYS A 18 7.60 -122.25 -24.57
C LYS A 18 7.01 -120.95 -24.01
N THR A 19 5.80 -120.99 -23.45
CA THR A 19 5.25 -119.81 -22.78
C THR A 19 6.00 -119.47 -21.50
N SER A 20 6.45 -120.47 -20.73
CA SER A 20 7.24 -120.28 -19.51
C SER A 20 8.60 -119.65 -19.83
N GLU A 21 9.31 -120.15 -20.85
CA GLU A 21 10.60 -119.60 -21.29
C GLU A 21 10.47 -118.15 -21.74
N ARG A 22 9.41 -117.80 -22.49
CA ARG A 22 9.14 -116.41 -22.88
C ARG A 22 8.88 -115.53 -21.66
N LEU A 23 8.02 -115.97 -20.75
CA LEU A 23 7.74 -115.24 -19.51
C LEU A 23 8.99 -115.08 -18.64
N GLU A 24 9.88 -116.06 -18.60
CA GLU A 24 11.17 -115.96 -17.90
C GLU A 24 12.12 -114.96 -18.55
N ALA A 25 12.18 -114.92 -19.89
CA ALA A 25 12.97 -113.94 -20.62
C ALA A 25 12.44 -112.52 -20.38
N ASP A 26 11.13 -112.32 -20.48
CA ASP A 26 10.47 -111.05 -20.19
C ASP A 26 10.69 -110.62 -18.73
N LEU A 27 10.59 -111.55 -17.78
CA LEU A 27 10.89 -111.30 -16.37
C LEU A 27 12.35 -110.87 -16.15
N ARG A 28 13.31 -111.44 -16.89
CA ARG A 28 14.72 -111.02 -16.84
C ARG A 28 14.90 -109.61 -17.37
N ILE A 29 14.26 -109.27 -18.49
CA ILE A 29 14.32 -107.91 -19.07
C ILE A 29 13.74 -106.89 -18.10
N GLU A 30 12.55 -107.15 -17.55
CA GLU A 30 11.92 -106.25 -16.58
C GLU A 30 12.73 -106.13 -15.28
N LYS A 31 13.37 -107.22 -14.81
CA LYS A 31 14.30 -107.15 -13.66
C LYS A 31 15.49 -106.23 -13.92
N ASN A 32 16.10 -106.30 -15.09
CA ASN A 32 17.21 -105.42 -15.46
C ASN A 32 16.75 -103.97 -15.52
N LYS A 33 15.61 -103.70 -16.16
CA LYS A 33 15.02 -102.35 -16.22
C LYS A 33 14.71 -101.78 -14.83
N VAL A 34 14.21 -102.61 -13.91
CA VAL A 34 14.01 -102.21 -12.50
C VAL A 34 15.34 -101.89 -11.80
N SER A 35 16.41 -102.64 -12.09
CA SER A 35 17.76 -102.35 -11.57
C SER A 35 18.28 -101.00 -12.08
N ASP A 36 18.20 -100.75 -13.38
CA ASP A 36 18.65 -99.49 -13.99
C ASP A 36 17.87 -98.29 -13.45
N LEU A 37 16.54 -98.42 -13.31
CA LEU A 37 15.70 -97.38 -12.70
C LEU A 37 16.06 -97.14 -11.24
N ARG A 38 16.45 -98.18 -10.49
CA ARG A 38 16.89 -98.04 -9.09
C ARG A 38 18.20 -97.28 -8.99
N ASP A 39 19.17 -97.57 -9.86
CA ASP A 39 20.46 -96.87 -9.88
C ASP A 39 20.30 -95.42 -10.35
N ASN A 40 19.43 -95.17 -11.34
CA ASN A 40 19.06 -93.82 -11.73
C ASN A 40 18.41 -93.06 -10.57
N ASN A 41 17.51 -93.69 -9.82
CA ASN A 41 16.87 -93.06 -8.66
C ASN A 41 17.89 -92.69 -7.57
N ARG A 42 18.84 -93.59 -7.27
CA ARG A 42 19.96 -93.29 -6.36
C ARG A 42 20.80 -92.10 -6.82
N ASN A 43 21.07 -91.99 -8.13
CA ASN A 43 21.80 -90.85 -8.69
C ASN A 43 21.00 -89.54 -8.54
N TYR A 44 19.68 -89.57 -8.75
CA TYR A 44 18.82 -88.41 -8.52
C TYR A 44 18.74 -88.04 -7.03
N GLU A 45 18.65 -89.01 -6.12
CA GLU A 45 18.68 -88.78 -4.67
C GLU A 45 19.98 -88.09 -4.22
N GLN A 46 21.14 -88.54 -4.74
CA GLN A 46 22.43 -87.90 -4.47
C GLN A 46 22.46 -86.47 -5.02
N LYS A 47 21.96 -86.25 -6.23
CA LYS A 47 21.91 -84.92 -6.83
C LYS A 47 20.98 -83.97 -6.08
N ILE A 48 19.81 -84.45 -5.65
CA ILE A 48 18.89 -83.71 -4.79
C ILE A 48 19.59 -83.35 -3.48
N SER A 49 20.28 -84.29 -2.84
CA SER A 49 21.01 -84.05 -1.59
C SER A 49 22.09 -82.97 -1.75
N GLN A 50 22.84 -82.99 -2.85
CA GLN A 50 23.83 -81.95 -3.17
C GLN A 50 23.20 -80.57 -3.41
N LEU A 51 22.06 -80.53 -4.10
CA LEU A 51 21.33 -79.28 -4.34
C LEU A 51 20.76 -78.71 -3.04
N LEU A 52 20.22 -79.56 -2.15
CA LEU A 52 19.74 -79.14 -0.83
C LEU A 52 20.88 -78.54 0.01
N ALA A 53 22.02 -79.23 0.10
CA ALA A 53 23.18 -78.70 0.83
C ALA A 53 23.68 -77.35 0.26
N ARG A 54 23.58 -77.16 -1.06
CA ARG A 54 23.90 -75.89 -1.70
C ARG A 54 22.88 -74.80 -1.37
N ILE A 55 21.59 -75.13 -1.32
CA ILE A 55 20.53 -74.21 -0.91
C ILE A 55 20.78 -73.75 0.53
N ASP A 56 21.00 -74.67 1.47
CA ASP A 56 21.26 -74.36 2.88
C ASP A 56 22.48 -73.41 3.05
N ALA A 57 23.54 -73.63 2.27
CA ALA A 57 24.71 -72.77 2.26
C ALA A 57 24.41 -71.37 1.72
N MET A 58 23.61 -71.26 0.65
CA MET A 58 23.20 -69.97 0.09
C MET A 58 22.23 -69.22 1.02
N GLU A 59 21.32 -69.92 1.69
CA GLU A 59 20.41 -69.34 2.68
C GLU A 59 21.18 -68.76 3.87
N SER A 60 22.18 -69.49 4.36
CA SER A 60 23.05 -69.01 5.44
C SER A 60 23.80 -67.74 5.04
N LEU A 61 24.37 -67.72 3.82
CA LEU A 61 25.08 -66.54 3.30
C LEU A 61 24.13 -65.36 3.07
N LEU A 62 22.91 -65.61 2.60
CA LEU A 62 21.89 -64.57 2.46
C LEU A 62 21.60 -63.94 3.82
N HIS A 63 21.38 -64.75 4.85
CA HIS A 63 21.09 -64.27 6.19
C HIS A 63 22.26 -63.45 6.78
N GLU A 64 23.51 -63.87 6.56
CA GLU A 64 24.69 -63.09 6.92
C GLU A 64 24.71 -61.71 6.24
N LYS A 65 24.40 -61.66 4.94
CA LYS A 65 24.36 -60.41 4.16
C LYS A 65 23.22 -59.49 4.59
N GLU A 66 22.06 -60.03 4.94
CA GLU A 66 20.95 -59.26 5.51
C GLU A 66 21.35 -58.62 6.84
N ASN A 67 22.03 -59.38 7.71
CA ASN A 67 22.53 -58.88 8.99
C ASN A 67 23.62 -57.81 8.81
N GLU A 68 24.53 -57.96 7.85
CA GLU A 68 25.51 -56.94 7.51
C GLU A 68 24.84 -55.64 7.00
N LEU A 69 23.85 -55.78 6.10
CA LEU A 69 23.10 -54.65 5.58
C LEU A 69 22.39 -53.88 6.69
N GLU A 70 21.77 -54.59 7.63
CA GLU A 70 21.08 -53.96 8.76
C GLU A 70 22.05 -53.18 9.66
N LYS A 71 23.24 -53.74 9.94
CA LYS A 71 24.29 -53.01 10.69
C LYS A 71 24.74 -51.74 9.96
N VAL A 72 24.89 -51.79 8.63
CA VAL A 72 25.26 -50.60 7.84
C VAL A 72 24.14 -49.55 7.87
N LYS A 73 22.87 -49.96 7.73
CA LYS A 73 21.73 -49.05 7.87
C LYS A 73 21.70 -48.36 9.23
N GLN A 74 21.88 -49.11 10.31
CA GLN A 74 21.94 -48.55 11.67
C GLN A 74 23.10 -47.57 11.84
N LYS A 75 24.29 -47.89 11.30
CA LYS A 75 25.43 -46.97 11.31
C LYS A 75 25.17 -45.69 10.51
N LEU A 76 24.45 -45.79 9.39
CA LEU A 76 24.09 -44.62 8.59
C LEU A 76 23.08 -43.73 9.33
N LEU A 77 22.07 -44.33 9.96
CA LEU A 77 21.07 -43.61 10.78
C LEU A 77 21.66 -42.96 12.03
N THR A 78 22.70 -43.57 12.60
CA THR A 78 23.43 -43.01 13.76
C THR A 78 24.57 -42.09 13.35
N ASN A 79 24.81 -41.91 12.05
CA ASN A 79 25.82 -41.00 11.56
C ASN A 79 25.42 -39.55 11.93
N PRO A 80 26.26 -38.81 12.67
CA PRO A 80 25.96 -37.45 13.09
C PRO A 80 25.68 -36.50 11.92
N ASP A 81 26.30 -36.73 10.75
CA ASP A 81 26.07 -35.89 9.56
C ASP A 81 24.64 -36.05 9.03
N VAL A 82 24.13 -37.28 9.01
CA VAL A 82 22.75 -37.58 8.57
C VAL A 82 21.73 -37.02 9.57
N GLN A 83 22.02 -37.14 10.87
CA GLN A 83 21.17 -36.55 11.91
C GLN A 83 21.15 -35.02 11.82
N LYS A 84 22.32 -34.40 11.62
CA LYS A 84 22.44 -32.95 11.44
C LYS A 84 21.75 -32.48 10.15
N GLU A 85 21.81 -33.25 9.07
CA GLU A 85 21.06 -32.99 7.83
C GLU A 85 19.54 -33.01 8.09
N GLU A 86 19.02 -34.02 8.79
CA GLU A 86 17.60 -34.11 9.15
C GLU A 86 17.16 -32.93 10.05
N GLU A 87 17.99 -32.53 11.01
CA GLU A 87 17.75 -31.35 11.86
C GLU A 87 17.71 -30.05 11.05
N LEU A 88 18.67 -29.84 10.14
CA LEU A 88 18.69 -28.67 9.26
C LEU A 88 17.49 -28.66 8.31
N GLN A 89 17.06 -29.82 7.82
CA GLN A 89 15.88 -29.95 6.98
C GLN A 89 14.62 -29.53 7.74
N MET A 90 14.45 -29.98 9.00
CA MET A 90 13.34 -29.54 9.84
C MET A 90 13.36 -28.03 10.11
N GLN A 91 14.53 -27.45 10.34
CA GLN A 91 14.68 -25.99 10.53
C GLN A 91 14.31 -25.20 9.26
N LEU A 92 14.71 -25.70 8.09
CA LEU A 92 14.37 -25.09 6.80
C LEU A 92 12.87 -25.16 6.52
N ASP A 93 12.22 -26.28 6.86
CA ASP A 93 10.77 -26.43 6.73
C ASP A 93 10.02 -25.45 7.66
N GLU A 94 10.48 -25.28 8.90
CA GLU A 94 9.87 -24.31 9.83
C GLU A 94 10.08 -22.87 9.37
N ALA A 95 11.28 -22.51 8.93
CA ALA A 95 11.57 -21.19 8.36
C ALA A 95 10.73 -20.89 7.12
N ASN A 96 10.48 -21.90 6.27
CA ASN A 96 9.60 -21.76 5.10
C ASN A 96 8.14 -21.54 5.51
N ARG A 97 7.64 -22.23 6.54
CA ARG A 97 6.29 -21.99 7.08
C ARG A 97 6.17 -20.57 7.61
N GLU A 98 7.17 -20.10 8.36
CA GLU A 98 7.16 -18.75 8.92
C GLU A 98 7.23 -17.68 7.82
N LYS A 99 8.10 -17.87 6.81
CA LYS A 99 8.14 -17.02 5.62
C LYS A 99 6.77 -16.92 4.94
N LEU A 100 6.04 -18.02 4.80
CA LEU A 100 4.69 -18.02 4.21
C LEU A 100 3.68 -17.26 5.08
N ARG A 101 3.74 -17.40 6.41
CA ARG A 101 2.91 -16.61 7.34
C ARG A 101 3.19 -15.12 7.23
N MET A 102 4.46 -14.71 7.29
CA MET A 102 4.85 -13.31 7.14
C MET A 102 4.43 -12.74 5.78
N GLN A 103 4.58 -13.52 4.70
CA GLN A 103 4.14 -13.09 3.38
C GLN A 103 2.62 -12.83 3.33
N SER A 104 1.83 -13.69 3.97
CA SER A 104 0.38 -13.49 4.10
C SER A 104 0.05 -12.21 4.87
N LEU A 105 0.73 -11.97 5.99
CA LEU A 105 0.53 -10.77 6.81
C LEU A 105 0.88 -9.49 6.03
N ILE A 106 1.99 -9.50 5.28
CA ILE A 106 2.39 -8.37 4.44
C ILE A 106 1.33 -8.10 3.36
N ASN A 107 0.80 -9.14 2.72
CA ASN A 107 -0.24 -9.00 1.70
C ASN A 107 -1.52 -8.41 2.30
N GLU A 108 -1.92 -8.86 3.50
CA GLU A 108 -3.08 -8.33 4.21
C GLU A 108 -2.90 -6.88 4.61
N LEU A 109 -1.74 -6.50 5.16
CA LEU A 109 -1.41 -5.11 5.48
C LEU A 109 -1.45 -4.20 4.24
N ARG A 110 -0.89 -4.65 3.12
CA ARG A 110 -0.95 -3.91 1.85
C ARG A 110 -2.38 -3.74 1.35
N HIS A 111 -3.18 -4.80 1.42
CA HIS A 111 -4.58 -4.75 1.01
C HIS A 111 -5.40 -3.79 1.89
N ASN A 112 -5.21 -3.86 3.21
CA ASN A 112 -5.90 -2.98 4.16
C ASN A 112 -5.49 -1.51 3.97
N ALA A 113 -4.20 -1.22 3.77
CA ALA A 113 -3.72 0.13 3.51
C ALA A 113 -4.30 0.72 2.21
N GLU A 114 -4.37 -0.06 1.13
CA GLU A 114 -4.99 0.42 -0.12
C GLU A 114 -6.50 0.62 0.06
N LYS A 115 -7.17 -0.27 0.79
CA LYS A 115 -8.60 -0.13 1.10
C LYS A 115 -8.88 1.15 1.90
N GLU A 116 -8.12 1.43 2.94
CA GLU A 116 -8.26 2.65 3.74
C GLU A 116 -8.00 3.91 2.92
N LYS A 117 -6.97 3.90 2.07
CA LYS A 117 -6.64 5.00 1.17
C LYS A 117 -7.78 5.28 0.18
N VAL A 118 -8.35 4.24 -0.42
CA VAL A 118 -9.50 4.38 -1.34
C VAL A 118 -10.71 4.94 -0.60
N GLN A 119 -11.01 4.42 0.59
CA GLN A 119 -12.13 4.92 1.42
C GLN A 119 -11.95 6.40 1.78
N GLN A 120 -10.76 6.82 2.19
CA GLN A 120 -10.46 8.23 2.47
C GLN A 120 -10.67 9.10 1.22
N LEU A 121 -10.15 8.65 0.07
CA LEU A 121 -10.33 9.37 -1.18
C LEU A 121 -11.81 9.51 -1.56
N GLU A 122 -12.61 8.45 -1.40
CA GLU A 122 -14.05 8.48 -1.64
C GLU A 122 -14.77 9.46 -0.71
N THR A 123 -14.41 9.51 0.57
CA THR A 123 -14.98 10.48 1.53
C THR A 123 -14.64 11.92 1.15
N PHE A 124 -13.37 12.22 0.86
CA PHE A 124 -12.96 13.56 0.42
C PHE A 124 -13.66 13.97 -0.88
N GLN A 125 -13.81 13.04 -1.83
CA GLN A 125 -14.53 13.32 -3.08
C GLN A 125 -16.03 13.57 -2.84
N ALA A 126 -16.66 12.84 -1.92
CA ALA A 126 -18.06 13.04 -1.56
C ALA A 126 -18.28 14.42 -0.90
N GLU A 127 -17.43 14.79 0.05
CA GLU A 127 -17.45 16.11 0.69
C GLU A 127 -17.24 17.23 -0.32
N ASN A 128 -16.26 17.08 -1.23
CA ASN A 128 -16.00 18.07 -2.27
C ASN A 128 -17.21 18.24 -3.22
N ARG A 129 -17.85 17.13 -3.63
CA ARG A 129 -19.10 17.17 -4.41
C ARG A 129 -20.22 17.92 -3.66
N GLN A 130 -20.36 17.70 -2.35
CA GLN A 130 -21.35 18.38 -1.53
C GLN A 130 -21.05 19.89 -1.39
N LEU A 131 -19.78 20.27 -1.22
CA LEU A 131 -19.37 21.67 -1.17
C LEU A 131 -19.65 22.38 -2.51
N ILE A 132 -19.32 21.74 -3.63
CA ILE A 132 -19.62 22.26 -4.97
C ILE A 132 -21.13 22.49 -5.13
N ALA A 133 -21.97 21.50 -4.82
CA ALA A 133 -23.42 21.64 -4.90
C ALA A 133 -23.96 22.76 -3.99
N THR A 134 -23.36 22.94 -2.81
CA THR A 134 -23.72 24.01 -1.87
C THR A 134 -23.36 25.39 -2.44
N ILE A 135 -22.16 25.52 -3.01
CA ILE A 135 -21.71 26.76 -3.67
C ILE A 135 -22.63 27.11 -4.83
N GLU A 136 -22.99 26.13 -5.68
CA GLU A 136 -23.92 26.34 -6.79
C GLU A 136 -25.29 26.82 -6.31
N SER A 137 -25.81 26.23 -5.23
CA SER A 137 -27.08 26.67 -4.62
C SER A 137 -27.01 28.11 -4.11
N LEU A 138 -25.93 28.47 -3.41
CA LEU A 138 -25.74 29.84 -2.89
C LEU A 138 -25.55 30.85 -4.02
N GLN A 139 -24.81 30.50 -5.07
CA GLN A 139 -24.65 31.34 -6.25
C GLN A 139 -25.99 31.61 -6.94
N LYS A 140 -26.85 30.59 -7.04
CA LYS A 140 -28.21 30.75 -7.57
C LYS A 140 -29.05 31.69 -6.71
N GLU A 141 -29.02 31.51 -5.39
CA GLU A 141 -29.77 32.36 -4.46
C GLU A 141 -29.28 33.82 -4.48
N LEU A 142 -27.97 34.05 -4.64
CA LEU A 142 -27.39 35.38 -4.83
C LEU A 142 -27.84 36.01 -6.15
N ALA A 143 -27.87 35.25 -7.25
CA ALA A 143 -28.36 35.73 -8.54
C ALA A 143 -29.85 36.11 -8.47
N ASP A 144 -30.68 35.28 -7.83
CA ASP A 144 -32.11 35.57 -7.63
C ASP A 144 -32.31 36.85 -6.79
N ARG A 145 -31.50 37.05 -5.74
CA ARG A 145 -31.51 38.30 -4.95
C ARG A 145 -31.07 39.52 -5.76
N GLN A 146 -30.08 39.37 -6.63
CA GLN A 146 -29.60 40.45 -7.49
C GLN A 146 -30.71 40.93 -8.45
N ILE A 147 -31.44 39.98 -9.06
CA ILE A 147 -32.60 40.28 -9.93
C ILE A 147 -33.68 41.04 -9.14
N LEU A 148 -33.95 40.62 -7.90
CA LEU A 148 -34.93 41.30 -7.04
C LEU A 148 -34.51 42.74 -6.70
N LEU A 149 -33.23 42.95 -6.39
CA LEU A 149 -32.67 44.28 -6.09
C LEU A 149 -32.74 45.20 -7.32
N GLU A 150 -32.45 44.68 -8.51
CA GLU A 150 -32.57 45.43 -9.76
C GLU A 150 -34.02 45.87 -10.00
N SER A 151 -34.99 44.95 -9.84
CA SER A 151 -36.42 45.27 -9.97
C SER A 151 -36.88 46.31 -8.95
N GLN A 152 -36.42 46.22 -7.69
CA GLN A 152 -36.73 47.22 -6.67
C GLN A 152 -36.10 48.58 -7.01
N SER A 153 -34.86 48.59 -7.49
CA SER A 153 -34.17 49.83 -7.88
C SER A 153 -34.85 50.52 -9.07
N GLU A 154 -35.32 49.76 -10.05
CA GLU A 154 -36.12 50.28 -11.17
C GLU A 154 -37.42 50.91 -10.66
N LYS A 155 -38.13 50.23 -9.75
CA LYS A 155 -39.37 50.74 -9.15
C LYS A 155 -39.16 52.01 -8.33
N ILE A 156 -38.07 52.09 -7.56
CA ILE A 156 -37.68 53.32 -6.86
C ILE A 156 -37.43 54.44 -7.88
N GLY A 157 -36.70 54.13 -8.97
CA GLY A 157 -36.45 55.10 -10.04
C GLY A 157 -37.72 55.61 -10.73
N ASP A 158 -38.72 54.76 -10.95
CA ASP A 158 -40.01 55.18 -11.50
C ASP A 158 -40.79 56.08 -10.51
N LEU A 159 -40.80 55.73 -9.22
CA LEU A 159 -41.40 56.55 -8.16
C LEU A 159 -40.71 57.92 -8.04
N ASP A 160 -39.38 57.98 -8.16
CA ASP A 160 -38.63 59.24 -8.15
C ASP A 160 -39.02 60.14 -9.34
N ARG A 161 -39.22 59.56 -10.54
CA ARG A 161 -39.71 60.30 -11.70
C ARG A 161 -41.13 60.84 -11.47
N GLU A 162 -42.00 60.04 -10.87
CA GLU A 162 -43.37 60.43 -10.54
C GLU A 162 -43.40 61.53 -9.46
N LEU A 163 -42.55 61.43 -8.43
CA LEU A 163 -42.36 62.49 -7.45
C LEU A 163 -41.93 63.81 -8.10
N VAL A 164 -40.98 63.76 -9.04
CA VAL A 164 -40.51 64.94 -9.77
C VAL A 164 -41.61 65.53 -10.67
N THR A 165 -42.48 64.72 -11.28
CA THR A 165 -43.61 65.25 -12.07
C THR A 165 -44.68 65.87 -11.17
N VAL A 166 -45.01 65.25 -10.04
CA VAL A 166 -45.92 65.82 -9.04
C VAL A 166 -45.36 67.11 -8.45
N GLU A 167 -44.06 67.16 -8.13
CA GLU A 167 -43.41 68.37 -7.61
C GLU A 167 -43.48 69.53 -8.63
N ARG A 168 -43.28 69.25 -9.93
CA ARG A 168 -43.50 70.26 -10.99
C ARG A 168 -44.96 70.70 -11.05
N GLN A 169 -45.92 69.78 -11.01
CA GLN A 169 -47.35 70.12 -11.03
C GLN A 169 -47.77 70.94 -9.79
N CYS A 170 -47.18 70.69 -8.62
CA CYS A 170 -47.36 71.51 -7.43
C CYS A 170 -46.71 72.89 -7.59
N LYS A 171 -45.51 72.99 -8.16
CA LYS A 171 -44.84 74.27 -8.46
C LYS A 171 -45.53 75.07 -9.56
N ASP A 172 -46.24 74.42 -10.48
CA ASP A 172 -47.03 75.06 -11.54
C ASP A 172 -48.45 75.46 -11.06
N ARG A 173 -48.98 74.80 -10.02
CA ARG A 173 -50.23 75.21 -9.32
C ARG A 173 -50.01 76.26 -8.23
N ALA A 174 -48.85 76.28 -7.58
CA ALA A 174 -48.49 77.26 -6.56
C ALA A 174 -48.58 78.74 -6.99
N PRO A 175 -48.34 79.14 -8.26
CA PRO A 175 -48.50 80.53 -8.69
C PRO A 175 -49.96 80.94 -8.93
N GLN A 176 -50.93 80.01 -8.88
CA GLN A 176 -52.34 80.30 -9.19
C GLN A 176 -53.27 80.36 -7.98
N LEU A 177 -52.75 80.12 -6.76
CA LEU A 177 -53.49 80.34 -5.51
C LEU A 177 -52.89 81.51 -4.72
N SER A 178 -52.72 82.66 -5.36
CA SER A 178 -52.44 83.90 -4.64
C SER A 178 -53.74 84.40 -4.00
N ASN A 179 -54.16 83.73 -2.92
CA ASN A 179 -55.03 84.34 -1.92
C ASN A 179 -54.26 85.38 -1.08
N ASP A 180 -53.11 85.87 -1.57
CA ASP A 180 -52.29 86.89 -0.92
C ASP A 180 -53.00 88.24 -0.84
N GLU A 181 -53.89 88.56 -1.78
CA GLU A 181 -54.71 89.78 -1.73
C GLU A 181 -55.75 89.70 -0.60
N GLU A 182 -56.48 88.57 -0.51
CA GLU A 182 -57.46 88.32 0.55
C GLU A 182 -56.79 88.17 1.93
N LEU A 183 -55.60 87.55 2.00
CA LEU A 183 -54.78 87.50 3.21
C LEU A 183 -54.24 88.87 3.61
N ALA A 184 -53.93 89.75 2.66
CA ALA A 184 -53.50 91.12 2.94
C ALA A 184 -54.65 91.99 3.44
N GLU A 185 -55.86 91.85 2.90
CA GLU A 185 -57.07 92.52 3.40
C GLU A 185 -57.46 92.01 4.79
N ALA A 186 -57.45 90.69 5.01
CA ALA A 186 -57.69 90.10 6.33
C ALA A 186 -56.65 90.59 7.36
N ARG A 187 -55.38 90.75 6.97
CA ARG A 187 -54.33 91.31 7.84
C ARG A 187 -54.60 92.79 8.19
N LYS A 188 -55.02 93.61 7.23
CA LYS A 188 -55.39 95.02 7.48
C LYS A 188 -56.62 95.13 8.39
N GLU A 189 -57.60 94.23 8.22
CA GLU A 189 -58.79 94.20 9.07
C GLU A 189 -58.45 93.75 10.50
N ILE A 190 -57.58 92.74 10.67
CA ILE A 190 -57.02 92.34 11.97
C ILE A 190 -56.29 93.51 12.63
N GLU A 191 -55.54 94.30 11.88
CA GLU A 191 -54.79 95.46 12.40
C GLU A 191 -55.72 96.63 12.79
N SER A 192 -56.85 96.79 12.10
CA SER A 192 -57.92 97.74 12.47
C SER A 192 -58.63 97.29 13.77
N LEU A 193 -58.98 96.00 13.85
CA LEU A 193 -59.59 95.41 15.04
C LEU A 193 -58.66 95.47 16.26
N LEU A 194 -57.35 95.24 16.08
CA LEU A 194 -56.36 95.39 17.15
C LEU A 194 -56.28 96.83 17.66
N ARG A 195 -56.36 97.85 16.80
CA ARG A 195 -56.43 99.26 17.23
C ARG A 195 -57.71 99.56 17.99
N MET A 196 -58.85 99.05 17.54
CA MET A 196 -60.12 99.17 18.26
C MET A 196 -60.03 98.51 19.64
N VAL A 197 -59.50 97.28 19.73
CA VAL A 197 -59.28 96.55 20.98
C VAL A 197 -58.33 97.30 21.90
N GLN A 198 -57.22 97.86 21.41
CA GLN A 198 -56.32 98.69 22.24
C GLN A 198 -57.01 99.96 22.77
N THR A 199 -57.97 100.51 22.03
CA THR A 199 -58.73 101.70 22.45
C THR A 199 -59.76 101.32 23.52
N LEU A 200 -60.46 100.20 23.31
CA LEU A 200 -61.36 99.58 24.29
C LEU A 200 -60.61 99.05 25.53
N GLU A 201 -59.36 98.58 25.39
CA GLU A 201 -58.49 98.20 26.50
C GLU A 201 -58.01 99.42 27.29
N LYS A 202 -57.77 100.57 26.64
CA LYS A 202 -57.51 101.84 27.33
C LYS A 202 -58.74 102.33 28.11
N GLU A 203 -59.94 102.19 27.55
CA GLU A 203 -61.20 102.51 28.24
C GLU A 203 -61.49 101.53 29.38
N LYS A 204 -61.22 100.23 29.17
CA LYS A 204 -61.30 99.17 30.18
C LYS A 204 -60.26 99.37 31.29
N ALA A 205 -59.03 99.79 30.99
CA ALA A 205 -58.02 100.13 31.99
C ALA A 205 -58.41 101.37 32.80
N SER A 206 -59.11 102.33 32.19
CA SER A 206 -59.70 103.49 32.87
C SER A 206 -60.82 103.09 33.84
N ILE A 207 -61.59 102.04 33.53
CA ILE A 207 -62.69 101.50 34.37
C ILE A 207 -62.18 100.50 35.44
N ILE A 208 -61.10 99.76 35.16
CA ILE A 208 -60.51 98.77 36.08
C ILE A 208 -59.69 99.43 37.21
N SER A 209 -59.23 100.68 37.03
CA SER A 209 -58.54 101.44 38.10
C SER A 209 -59.47 101.89 39.26
N HIS A 210 -60.77 101.57 39.22
CA HIS A 210 -61.76 101.91 40.27
C HIS A 210 -62.31 100.72 41.07
N TYR A 211 -61.89 99.49 40.76
CA TYR A 211 -62.26 98.30 41.54
C TYR A 211 -61.02 97.46 41.88
N ILE A 212 -60.47 97.77 43.05
CA ILE A 212 -60.07 96.81 44.09
C ILE A 212 -59.30 95.57 43.63
N HIS A 213 -58.01 95.61 43.98
CA HIS A 213 -57.31 94.60 44.79
C HIS A 213 -57.93 93.20 44.88
N LYS A 214 -57.20 92.22 44.33
CA LYS A 214 -56.69 90.99 44.99
C LYS A 214 -56.56 89.88 43.95
N GLY A 215 -55.45 89.15 44.01
CA GLY A 215 -55.40 87.75 43.59
C GLY A 215 -54.38 87.46 42.50
N ASP A 216 -53.16 87.19 42.93
CA ASP A 216 -52.17 86.39 42.20
C ASP A 216 -52.73 85.01 41.83
N ALA A 217 -52.40 84.51 40.64
CA ALA A 217 -51.48 83.38 40.47
C ALA A 217 -51.62 82.78 39.05
N ALA A 218 -50.49 82.79 38.36
CA ALA A 218 -50.25 82.16 37.07
C ALA A 218 -50.27 80.62 37.16
N SER A 219 -50.68 79.94 36.09
CA SER A 219 -49.72 79.38 35.13
C SER A 219 -50.40 78.37 34.19
N ILE A 220 -50.07 78.51 32.92
CA ILE A 220 -50.61 77.82 31.75
C ILE A 220 -49.96 76.44 31.58
N ILE A 221 -50.79 75.47 31.22
CA ILE A 221 -50.42 74.16 30.69
C ILE A 221 -50.07 74.31 29.21
N GLY A 222 -48.94 73.74 28.79
CA GLY A 222 -48.72 73.39 27.39
C GLY A 222 -47.25 73.25 27.00
N GLN A 223 -46.76 72.01 26.88
CA GLN A 223 -46.22 71.44 25.63
C GLN A 223 -45.26 70.25 25.87
N THR A 224 -45.68 69.12 25.28
CA THR A 224 -44.92 68.14 24.46
C THR A 224 -43.66 67.42 25.00
N ARG A 225 -43.72 66.09 24.79
CA ARG A 225 -42.61 65.16 24.46
C ARG A 225 -42.02 64.32 25.61
N PRO A 226 -42.38 63.03 25.71
CA PRO A 226 -41.45 61.99 26.12
C PRO A 226 -40.80 61.40 24.87
N GLU A 227 -39.51 61.65 24.71
CA GLU A 227 -38.69 60.89 23.78
C GLU A 227 -38.66 59.42 24.19
N PHE A 228 -38.92 58.59 23.18
CA PHE A 228 -38.89 57.16 23.21
C PHE A 228 -37.45 56.67 23.37
N SER A 229 -36.96 56.54 24.61
CA SER A 229 -35.70 55.84 24.90
C SER A 229 -35.97 54.33 25.04
N ALA A 230 -36.40 53.72 23.94
CA ALA A 230 -36.71 52.29 23.89
C ALA A 230 -36.59 51.72 22.47
N LEU A 231 -35.42 51.85 21.83
CA LEU A 231 -35.05 50.98 20.73
C LEU A 231 -33.54 50.69 20.82
N THR A 232 -33.18 49.42 20.64
CA THR A 232 -31.81 48.82 20.59
C THR A 232 -31.36 47.93 21.77
N THR A 233 -32.25 47.17 22.42
CA THR A 233 -31.82 46.06 23.31
C THR A 233 -32.06 44.65 22.74
N LYS A 234 -33.12 44.43 21.94
CA LYS A 234 -33.41 43.07 21.40
C LYS A 234 -32.39 42.54 20.38
N GLY A 235 -31.80 43.41 19.56
CA GLY A 235 -30.75 43.00 18.60
C GLY A 235 -29.42 42.63 19.27
N SER A 236 -29.05 43.35 20.34
CA SER A 236 -27.81 43.13 21.08
C SER A 236 -27.82 41.80 21.85
N PHE A 237 -28.92 41.46 22.52
CA PHE A 237 -29.02 40.17 23.21
C PHE A 237 -29.04 38.98 22.23
N LYS A 238 -29.69 39.11 21.07
CA LYS A 238 -29.72 38.05 20.08
C LYS A 238 -28.34 37.80 19.46
N SER A 239 -27.62 38.87 19.10
CA SER A 239 -26.24 38.78 18.60
C SER A 239 -25.29 38.19 19.66
N ARG A 240 -25.44 38.56 20.93
CA ARG A 240 -24.63 37.99 22.02
C ARG A 240 -24.95 36.51 22.29
N VAL A 241 -26.21 36.10 22.15
CA VAL A 241 -26.62 34.70 22.26
C VAL A 241 -26.05 33.89 21.10
N GLU A 242 -26.15 34.38 19.87
CA GLU A 242 -25.56 33.73 18.69
C GLU A 242 -24.03 33.58 18.84
N GLU A 243 -23.32 34.60 19.33
CA GLU A 243 -21.87 34.54 19.57
C GLU A 243 -21.48 33.53 20.66
N LEU A 244 -22.29 33.41 21.72
CA LEU A 244 -22.07 32.40 22.78
C LEU A 244 -22.40 30.99 22.31
N GLU A 245 -23.41 30.83 21.45
CA GLU A 245 -23.71 29.55 20.80
C GLU A 245 -22.61 29.15 19.81
N GLU A 246 -22.03 30.10 19.07
CA GLU A 246 -20.86 29.90 18.20
C GLU A 246 -19.66 29.42 19.01
N ALA A 247 -19.31 30.14 20.10
CA ALA A 247 -18.22 29.78 20.99
C ALA A 247 -18.45 28.42 21.67
N LEU A 248 -19.70 28.07 21.97
CA LEU A 248 -20.04 26.76 22.52
C LEU A 248 -19.84 25.66 21.48
N ARG A 249 -20.31 25.85 20.24
CA ARG A 249 -20.08 24.92 19.11
C ARG A 249 -18.58 24.70 18.89
N GLU A 250 -17.80 25.76 18.90
CA GLU A 250 -16.34 25.69 18.79
C GLU A 250 -15.72 24.95 19.98
N SER A 251 -16.14 25.25 21.22
CA SER A 251 -15.61 24.58 22.42
C SER A 251 -15.87 23.08 22.44
N VAL A 252 -17.05 22.66 21.97
CA VAL A 252 -17.43 21.24 21.86
C VAL A 252 -16.63 20.58 20.73
N SER A 253 -16.47 21.25 19.59
CA SER A 253 -15.65 20.76 18.47
C SER A 253 -14.18 20.56 18.89
N ILE A 254 -13.57 21.54 19.56
CA ILE A 254 -12.20 21.47 20.08
C ILE A 254 -12.05 20.36 21.12
N THR A 255 -13.06 20.15 21.97
CA THR A 255 -13.05 19.09 22.97
C THR A 255 -13.12 17.72 22.32
N ALA A 256 -14.01 17.52 21.34
CA ALA A 256 -14.11 16.28 20.58
C ALA A 256 -12.83 15.97 19.80
N GLU A 257 -12.21 16.98 19.17
CA GLU A 257 -10.93 16.83 18.47
C GLU A 257 -9.79 16.46 19.43
N ARG A 258 -9.71 17.10 20.61
CA ARG A 258 -8.74 16.75 21.65
C ARG A 258 -8.94 15.33 22.18
N GLU A 259 -10.18 14.92 22.42
CA GLU A 259 -10.50 13.57 22.89
C GLU A 259 -10.13 12.51 21.85
N LEU A 260 -10.39 12.78 20.57
CA LEU A 260 -9.96 11.93 19.47
C LEU A 260 -8.44 11.82 19.40
N HIS A 261 -7.71 12.94 19.51
CA HIS A 261 -6.25 12.94 19.49
C HIS A 261 -5.67 12.20 20.70
N VAL A 262 -6.27 12.34 21.89
CA VAL A 262 -5.88 11.58 23.09
C VAL A 262 -6.15 10.08 22.91
N ALA A 263 -7.27 9.71 22.31
CA ALA A 263 -7.58 8.31 22.00
C ALA A 263 -6.59 7.71 20.99
N GLN A 264 -6.27 8.43 19.92
CA GLN A 264 -5.26 8.04 18.93
C GLN A 264 -3.87 7.91 19.57
N GLN A 265 -3.47 8.87 20.40
CA GLN A 265 -2.19 8.84 21.11
C GLN A 265 -2.11 7.65 22.08
N LYS A 266 -3.22 7.34 22.77
CA LYS A 266 -3.31 6.18 23.68
C LYS A 266 -3.22 4.86 22.90
N GLN A 267 -3.88 4.74 21.76
CA GLN A 267 -3.78 3.58 20.88
C GLN A 267 -2.34 3.41 20.38
N LEU A 268 -1.69 4.48 19.91
CA LEU A 268 -0.31 4.44 19.46
C LEU A 268 0.64 4.04 20.62
N SER A 269 0.44 4.60 21.81
CA SER A 269 1.22 4.22 23.00
C SER A 269 1.03 2.75 23.37
N GLN A 270 -0.17 2.19 23.23
CA GLN A 270 -0.44 0.77 23.47
C GLN A 270 0.24 -0.12 22.41
N GLN A 271 0.21 0.30 21.14
CA GLN A 271 0.91 -0.40 20.06
C GLN A 271 2.42 -0.41 20.29
N LEU A 272 3.03 0.73 20.63
CA LEU A 272 4.45 0.80 20.97
C LEU A 272 4.78 -0.06 22.20
N ALA A 273 3.94 -0.05 23.23
CA ALA A 273 4.15 -0.89 24.40
C ALA A 273 4.13 -2.39 24.05
N ALA A 274 3.18 -2.81 23.21
CA ALA A 274 3.09 -4.19 22.74
C ALA A 274 4.33 -4.60 21.90
N GLN A 275 4.76 -3.75 20.97
CA GLN A 275 5.98 -3.98 20.20
C GLN A 275 7.22 -4.08 21.11
N LEU A 276 7.31 -3.21 22.12
CA LEU A 276 8.43 -3.22 23.05
C LEU A 276 8.43 -4.49 23.92
N THR A 277 7.27 -4.97 24.36
CA THR A 277 7.17 -6.25 25.08
C THR A 277 7.58 -7.43 24.22
N GLU A 278 7.20 -7.43 22.94
CA GLU A 278 7.56 -8.49 22.00
C GLU A 278 9.06 -8.49 21.71
N CYS A 279 9.64 -7.33 21.44
CA CYS A 279 11.07 -7.18 21.22
C CYS A 279 11.89 -7.61 22.45
N ARG A 280 11.38 -7.34 23.67
CA ARG A 280 11.98 -7.85 24.91
C ARG A 280 11.88 -9.38 25.02
N ARG A 281 10.77 -9.99 24.59
CA ARG A 281 10.57 -11.44 24.56
C ARG A 281 11.58 -12.09 23.62
N GLU A 282 11.67 -11.60 22.38
CA GLU A 282 12.62 -12.07 21.36
C GLU A 282 14.07 -11.94 21.84
N LEU A 283 14.45 -10.79 22.42
CA LEU A 283 15.79 -10.59 22.98
C LEU A 283 16.12 -11.62 24.08
N ASN A 284 15.15 -11.96 24.93
CA ASN A 284 15.35 -12.96 25.96
C ASN A 284 15.49 -14.38 25.37
N GLU A 285 14.77 -14.67 24.30
CA GLU A 285 14.87 -15.95 23.58
C GLU A 285 16.22 -16.08 22.86
N LEU A 286 16.65 -15.05 22.13
CA LEU A 286 17.98 -15.01 21.51
C LEU A 286 19.08 -15.17 22.57
N ARG A 287 18.97 -14.47 23.71
CA ARG A 287 19.94 -14.63 24.81
C ARG A 287 19.99 -16.06 25.35
N ARG A 288 18.84 -16.73 25.50
CA ARG A 288 18.79 -18.14 25.91
C ARG A 288 19.41 -19.04 24.84
N HIS A 289 19.13 -18.77 23.57
CA HIS A 289 19.67 -19.52 22.44
C HIS A 289 21.20 -19.43 22.40
N VAL A 290 21.76 -18.21 22.43
CA VAL A 290 23.22 -17.96 22.47
C VAL A 290 23.89 -18.67 23.66
N LYS A 291 23.26 -18.68 24.84
CA LYS A 291 23.79 -19.39 26.02
C LYS A 291 23.84 -20.91 25.83
N LYS A 292 22.92 -21.49 25.06
CA LYS A 292 22.85 -22.93 24.79
C LYS A 292 23.84 -23.40 23.72
N LEU A 293 24.27 -22.52 22.83
CA LEU A 293 25.26 -22.85 21.79
C LEU A 293 26.61 -23.25 22.41
N THR A 294 27.23 -24.27 21.83
CA THR A 294 28.62 -24.69 22.08
C THR A 294 29.61 -23.70 21.44
N SER A 295 30.91 -23.81 21.74
CA SER A 295 31.93 -22.89 21.20
C SER A 295 31.93 -22.88 19.66
N ASN A 296 31.87 -24.06 19.05
CA ASN A 296 31.90 -24.21 17.59
C ASN A 296 30.63 -23.65 16.94
N GLU A 297 29.46 -23.88 17.55
CA GLU A 297 28.20 -23.31 17.06
C GLU A 297 28.15 -21.79 17.21
N ARG A 298 28.74 -21.23 18.27
CA ARG A 298 28.89 -19.76 18.40
C ARG A 298 29.77 -19.19 17.31
N GLU A 299 30.87 -19.85 16.97
CA GLU A 299 31.75 -19.44 15.87
C GLU A 299 31.08 -19.57 14.50
N GLU A 300 30.25 -20.59 14.29
CA GLU A 300 29.44 -20.77 13.09
C GLU A 300 28.37 -19.68 12.95
N VAL A 301 27.66 -19.37 14.04
CA VAL A 301 26.69 -18.26 14.06
C VAL A 301 27.37 -16.91 13.85
N LEU A 302 28.54 -16.67 14.45
CA LEU A 302 29.31 -15.44 14.20
C LEU A 302 29.74 -15.32 12.74
N ARG A 303 30.26 -16.40 12.13
CA ARG A 303 30.60 -16.41 10.70
C ARG A 303 29.38 -16.14 9.82
N SER A 304 28.24 -16.74 10.14
CA SER A 304 26.97 -16.50 9.44
C SER A 304 26.54 -15.03 9.53
N LEU A 305 26.55 -14.44 10.73
CA LEU A 305 26.22 -13.02 10.95
C LEU A 305 27.21 -12.09 10.24
N GLU A 306 28.48 -12.44 10.16
CA GLU A 306 29.46 -11.67 9.38
C GLU A 306 29.16 -11.71 7.88
N VAL A 307 28.78 -12.86 7.33
CA VAL A 307 28.38 -13.00 5.93
C VAL A 307 27.09 -12.20 5.66
N GLU A 308 26.10 -12.28 6.55
CA GLU A 308 24.85 -11.53 6.43
C GLU A 308 25.10 -10.01 6.52
N LYS A 309 25.92 -9.56 7.49
CA LYS A 309 26.35 -8.16 7.58
C LYS A 309 27.03 -7.69 6.29
N ARG A 310 27.91 -8.50 5.71
CA ARG A 310 28.58 -8.18 4.43
C ARG A 310 27.55 -8.05 3.30
N ARG A 311 26.62 -8.99 3.19
CA ARG A 311 25.52 -8.95 2.20
C ARG A 311 24.68 -7.68 2.33
N HIS A 312 24.33 -7.28 3.56
CA HIS A 312 23.58 -6.05 3.79
C HIS A 312 24.37 -4.80 3.41
N ILE A 313 25.67 -4.75 3.71
CA ILE A 313 26.52 -3.63 3.28
C ILE A 313 26.57 -3.57 1.76
N GLU A 314 26.77 -4.70 1.07
CA GLU A 314 26.77 -4.76 -0.39
C GLU A 314 25.44 -4.27 -1.00
N GLN A 315 24.31 -4.73 -0.47
CA GLN A 315 22.97 -4.25 -0.85
C GLN A 315 22.79 -2.75 -0.61
N LEU A 316 23.26 -2.23 0.53
CA LEU A 316 23.16 -0.81 0.84
C LEU A 316 23.99 0.04 -0.13
N LEU A 317 25.22 -0.37 -0.42
CA LEU A 317 26.05 0.27 -1.44
C LEU A 317 25.33 0.19 -2.80
N GLN A 318 24.72 -0.96 -3.13
CA GLN A 318 23.89 -1.15 -4.33
C GLN A 318 22.81 -0.10 -4.48
N LEU A 319 21.93 0.00 -3.50
CA LEU A 319 20.86 0.98 -3.48
C LEU A 319 21.41 2.42 -3.54
N LYS A 320 22.52 2.71 -2.86
CA LYS A 320 23.13 4.04 -2.87
C LYS A 320 23.66 4.42 -4.25
N HIS A 321 24.24 3.49 -4.99
CA HIS A 321 24.66 3.72 -6.37
C HIS A 321 23.47 3.93 -7.30
N GLU A 322 22.46 3.07 -7.21
CA GLU A 322 21.24 3.21 -8.01
C GLU A 322 20.55 4.55 -7.76
N ALA A 323 20.45 4.98 -6.50
CA ALA A 323 19.91 6.28 -6.13
C ALA A 323 20.75 7.45 -6.67
N LEU A 324 22.09 7.35 -6.64
CA LEU A 324 22.97 8.37 -7.22
C LEU A 324 22.85 8.45 -8.75
N VAL A 325 22.79 7.30 -9.42
CA VAL A 325 22.58 7.23 -10.88
C VAL A 325 21.22 7.81 -11.26
N ALA A 326 20.17 7.46 -10.52
CA ALA A 326 18.83 8.01 -10.74
C ALA A 326 18.77 9.53 -10.53
N ALA A 327 19.42 10.05 -9.48
CA ALA A 327 19.49 11.49 -9.23
C ALA A 327 20.29 12.24 -10.31
N ILE A 328 21.36 11.65 -10.84
CA ILE A 328 22.11 12.21 -11.98
C ILE A 328 21.21 12.25 -13.22
N ALA A 329 20.52 11.15 -13.52
CA ALA A 329 19.60 11.06 -14.65
C ALA A 329 18.44 12.08 -14.52
N GLU A 330 17.92 12.30 -13.32
CA GLU A 330 16.91 13.34 -13.05
C GLU A 330 17.45 14.74 -13.32
N LYS A 331 18.70 15.04 -12.89
CA LYS A 331 19.34 16.32 -13.20
C LYS A 331 19.56 16.50 -14.70
N ASP A 332 19.94 15.44 -15.41
CA ASP A 332 20.08 15.45 -16.87
C ASP A 332 18.75 15.72 -17.58
N ALA A 333 17.67 15.07 -17.15
CA ALA A 333 16.33 15.32 -17.67
C ALA A 333 15.89 16.78 -17.40
N HIS A 334 16.17 17.30 -16.21
CA HIS A 334 15.82 18.68 -15.86
C HIS A 334 16.59 19.71 -16.70
N ILE A 335 17.90 19.49 -16.90
CA ILE A 335 18.72 20.31 -17.79
C ILE A 335 18.15 20.28 -19.21
N ALA A 336 17.83 19.10 -19.75
CA ALA A 336 17.28 18.96 -21.11
C ALA A 336 15.94 19.71 -21.27
N LEU A 337 15.05 19.63 -20.27
CA LEU A 337 13.78 20.35 -20.27
C LEU A 337 13.97 21.87 -20.26
N LEU A 338 14.88 22.38 -19.42
CA LEU A 338 15.18 23.81 -19.36
C LEU A 338 15.87 24.32 -20.63
N GLU A 339 16.72 23.51 -21.26
CA GLU A 339 17.35 23.82 -22.55
C GLU A 339 16.33 23.87 -23.70
N GLN A 340 15.29 23.03 -23.62
CA GLN A 340 14.19 23.01 -24.58
C GLN A 340 13.14 24.13 -24.35
N SER A 341 13.09 24.70 -23.13
CA SER A 341 12.19 25.80 -22.79
C SER A 341 12.46 27.06 -23.63
N ARG A 342 11.47 27.97 -23.72
CA ARG A 342 11.61 29.22 -24.47
C ARG A 342 12.52 30.23 -23.77
N GLU A 343 12.52 30.23 -22.44
CA GLU A 343 13.23 31.21 -21.61
C GLU A 343 14.71 30.83 -21.40
N ARG A 344 15.05 29.53 -21.45
CA ARG A 344 16.41 28.98 -21.32
C ARG A 344 17.22 29.67 -20.22
N PRO A 345 16.78 29.57 -18.95
CA PRO A 345 17.44 30.23 -17.83
C PRO A 345 18.86 29.69 -17.64
N ARG A 346 19.86 30.43 -18.15
CA ARG A 346 21.26 29.98 -18.20
C ARG A 346 21.84 29.73 -16.82
N GLU A 347 21.57 30.60 -15.86
CA GLU A 347 22.05 30.47 -14.48
C GLU A 347 21.49 29.21 -13.81
N GLU A 348 20.20 28.92 -13.99
CA GLU A 348 19.58 27.71 -13.44
C GLU A 348 20.16 26.44 -14.08
N ILE A 349 20.36 26.42 -15.40
CA ILE A 349 21.01 25.32 -16.11
C ILE A 349 22.45 25.10 -15.60
N GLU A 350 23.21 26.17 -15.38
CA GLU A 350 24.59 26.10 -14.90
C GLU A 350 24.65 25.59 -13.44
N THR A 351 23.73 26.03 -12.58
CA THR A 351 23.62 25.48 -11.21
C THR A 351 23.27 23.99 -11.20
N LEU A 352 22.39 23.53 -12.10
CA LEU A 352 22.03 22.12 -12.23
C LEU A 352 23.19 21.27 -12.76
N ARG A 353 23.98 21.80 -13.70
CA ARG A 353 25.22 21.16 -14.17
C ARG A 353 26.24 20.99 -13.04
N HIS A 354 26.41 22.03 -12.22
CA HIS A 354 27.29 21.95 -11.05
C HIS A 354 26.77 20.94 -9.98
N HIS A 355 25.46 20.89 -9.75
CA HIS A 355 24.85 19.87 -8.88
C HIS A 355 25.04 18.45 -9.42
N LYS A 356 24.90 18.25 -10.74
CA LYS A 356 25.18 16.98 -11.40
C LYS A 356 26.63 16.56 -11.21
N GLU A 357 27.58 17.47 -11.40
CA GLU A 357 29.02 17.20 -11.22
C GLU A 357 29.33 16.71 -9.80
N LYS A 358 28.76 17.34 -8.78
CA LYS A 358 28.86 16.88 -7.38
C LYS A 358 28.26 15.49 -7.16
N LEU A 359 27.17 15.15 -7.85
CA LEU A 359 26.59 13.80 -7.78
C LEU A 359 27.47 12.75 -8.47
N MET A 360 28.12 13.10 -9.59
CA MET A 360 29.07 12.23 -10.28
C MET A 360 30.33 11.97 -9.45
N GLU A 361 30.83 12.98 -8.74
CA GLU A 361 31.95 12.81 -7.79
C GLU A 361 31.57 11.85 -6.66
N LYS A 362 30.39 12.02 -6.05
CA LYS A 362 29.85 11.09 -5.05
C LYS A 362 29.67 9.67 -5.58
N LEU A 363 29.26 9.52 -6.84
CA LEU A 363 29.13 8.21 -7.49
C LEU A 363 30.50 7.54 -7.67
N LYS A 364 31.53 8.32 -8.04
CA LYS A 364 32.90 7.83 -8.16
C LYS A 364 33.44 7.34 -6.81
N GLU A 365 33.29 8.14 -5.75
CA GLU A 365 33.67 7.72 -4.38
C GLU A 365 32.96 6.43 -3.97
N GLU A 366 31.68 6.30 -4.30
CA GLU A 366 30.88 5.14 -3.95
C GLU A 366 31.35 3.87 -4.67
N ASN A 367 31.75 4.00 -5.94
CA ASN A 367 32.34 2.91 -6.71
C ASN A 367 33.71 2.49 -6.14
N GLU A 368 34.52 3.44 -5.69
CA GLU A 368 35.78 3.16 -5.00
C GLU A 368 35.55 2.44 -3.67
N ARG A 369 34.55 2.86 -2.87
CA ARG A 369 34.17 2.17 -1.62
C ARG A 369 33.74 0.73 -1.85
N ARG A 370 32.97 0.46 -2.91
CA ARG A 370 32.62 -0.91 -3.30
C ARG A 370 33.83 -1.75 -3.69
N ALA A 371 34.71 -1.20 -4.53
CA ALA A 371 35.92 -1.89 -4.96
C ALA A 371 36.83 -2.24 -3.77
N GLN A 372 36.93 -1.34 -2.78
CA GLN A 372 37.66 -1.59 -1.54
C GLN A 372 37.04 -2.69 -0.67
N LEU A 373 35.71 -2.80 -0.64
CA LEU A 373 35.03 -3.86 0.10
C LEU A 373 35.27 -5.24 -0.56
N LEU A 374 35.24 -5.29 -1.90
CA LEU A 374 35.56 -6.47 -2.70
C LEU A 374 37.04 -6.89 -2.62
N SER A 375 37.96 -5.93 -2.47
CA SER A 375 39.38 -6.25 -2.28
C SER A 375 39.67 -6.73 -0.85
N SER A 376 39.01 -6.14 0.15
CA SER A 376 39.11 -6.56 1.56
C SER A 376 38.61 -8.00 1.76
N THR A 377 37.61 -8.45 0.99
CA THR A 377 37.14 -9.85 1.01
C THR A 377 38.18 -10.84 0.49
N ASN A 378 38.92 -10.49 -0.57
CA ASN A 378 39.94 -11.38 -1.13
C ASN A 378 41.13 -11.57 -0.18
N LEU A 379 41.49 -10.55 0.60
CA LEU A 379 42.52 -10.68 1.65
C LEU A 379 42.05 -11.46 2.88
N SER A 380 40.77 -11.34 3.28
CA SER A 380 40.23 -12.11 4.41
C SER A 380 40.17 -13.60 4.10
N VAL A 381 39.69 -13.97 2.90
CA VAL A 381 39.61 -15.37 2.46
C VAL A 381 41.01 -15.98 2.29
N ALA A 382 41.99 -15.21 1.79
CA ALA A 382 43.38 -15.65 1.71
C ALA A 382 44.05 -15.85 3.09
N ASN A 383 43.68 -15.03 4.08
CA ASN A 383 44.17 -15.17 5.46
C ASN A 383 43.53 -16.35 6.20
N ASP A 384 42.26 -16.66 5.93
CA ASP A 384 41.58 -17.84 6.51
C ASP A 384 42.12 -19.15 5.89
N LEU A 385 42.39 -19.16 4.57
CA LEU A 385 43.06 -20.28 3.89
C LEU A 385 44.53 -20.46 4.28
N SER A 386 45.19 -19.41 4.77
CA SER A 386 46.57 -19.51 5.28
C SER A 386 46.64 -20.01 6.72
N ARG A 387 45.52 -19.96 7.47
CA ARG A 387 45.40 -20.52 8.82
C ARG A 387 44.97 -22.00 8.83
N GLU A 388 44.33 -22.48 7.77
CA GLU A 388 43.95 -23.89 7.61
C GLU A 388 44.63 -24.54 6.39
N GLY A 389 45.78 -25.22 6.61
CA GLY A 389 46.39 -26.18 5.68
C GLY A 389 47.80 -25.79 5.20
N GLY A 390 48.89 -26.51 5.50
CA GLY A 390 48.94 -27.97 5.56
C GLY A 390 48.69 -28.59 4.18
N LEU A 391 49.54 -28.24 3.20
CA LEU A 391 49.85 -28.97 1.95
C LEU A 391 48.68 -29.74 1.29
N THR A 392 48.09 -29.18 0.23
CA THR A 392 47.88 -29.92 -1.04
C THR A 392 47.58 -28.95 -2.17
N THR A 393 48.40 -29.04 -3.22
CA THR A 393 48.21 -28.40 -4.53
C THR A 393 47.03 -29.03 -5.25
N VAL A 394 45.97 -28.27 -5.53
CA VAL A 394 44.99 -28.63 -6.56
C VAL A 394 44.69 -27.41 -7.45
N THR A 395 45.00 -27.63 -8.72
CA THR A 395 44.71 -26.88 -9.95
C THR A 395 43.56 -25.86 -9.89
N ALA A 396 43.91 -24.61 -10.21
CA ALA A 396 43.00 -23.54 -10.54
C ALA A 396 42.12 -23.91 -11.74
N VAL A 397 40.82 -24.10 -11.49
CA VAL A 397 39.81 -24.18 -12.54
C VAL A 397 39.25 -22.78 -12.77
N ASN A 398 39.53 -22.28 -13.97
CA ASN A 398 38.96 -21.13 -14.68
C ASN A 398 37.94 -20.24 -13.94
N ALA A 399 38.35 -18.99 -13.75
CA ALA A 399 37.48 -17.85 -13.47
C ALA A 399 36.37 -17.72 -14.53
N PRO A 400 35.10 -17.50 -14.16
CA PRO A 400 34.11 -17.04 -15.12
C PRO A 400 34.42 -15.58 -15.47
N ALA A 401 34.45 -15.32 -16.78
CA ALA A 401 34.71 -14.02 -17.37
C ALA A 401 33.78 -12.95 -16.80
N SER A 402 34.37 -11.78 -16.55
CA SER A 402 33.70 -10.53 -16.21
C SER A 402 32.43 -10.32 -17.03
N LEU A 403 31.27 -10.32 -16.37
CA LEU A 403 30.02 -9.82 -16.92
C LEU A 403 30.15 -8.31 -17.08
N THR A 404 30.77 -7.90 -18.18
CA THR A 404 30.70 -6.53 -18.69
C THR A 404 29.26 -6.33 -19.12
N ILE A 405 28.42 -5.77 -18.24
CA ILE A 405 27.08 -5.31 -18.64
C ILE A 405 27.33 -4.25 -19.72
N SER A 406 26.95 -4.58 -20.96
CA SER A 406 27.08 -3.68 -22.11
C SER A 406 26.42 -2.34 -21.76
N GLN A 407 27.06 -1.22 -22.09
CA GLN A 407 26.46 0.12 -21.94
C GLN A 407 25.06 0.20 -22.58
N GLN A 408 24.79 -0.65 -23.58
CA GLN A 408 23.48 -0.80 -24.21
C GLN A 408 22.42 -1.38 -23.26
N ALA A 409 22.77 -2.38 -22.44
CA ALA A 409 21.85 -2.98 -21.48
C ALA A 409 21.49 -2.02 -20.33
N ILE A 410 22.40 -1.10 -19.98
CA ILE A 410 22.16 -0.03 -19.01
C ILE A 410 21.24 1.02 -19.62
N ALA A 411 21.45 1.41 -20.88
CA ALA A 411 20.58 2.36 -21.58
C ALA A 411 19.13 1.85 -21.70
N ASP A 412 18.96 0.57 -22.08
CA ASP A 412 17.64 -0.05 -22.21
C ASP A 412 16.91 -0.17 -20.85
N GLN A 413 17.67 -0.37 -19.76
CA GLN A 413 17.11 -0.45 -18.40
C GLN A 413 16.75 0.93 -17.83
N VAL A 414 17.52 1.97 -18.18
CA VAL A 414 17.26 3.37 -17.85
C VAL A 414 16.02 3.89 -18.60
N GLU A 415 15.84 3.55 -19.88
CA GLU A 415 14.64 3.92 -20.63
C GLU A 415 13.38 3.21 -20.08
N LEU A 416 13.48 1.95 -19.70
CA LEU A 416 12.37 1.22 -19.09
C LEU A 416 11.95 1.81 -17.74
N LEU A 417 12.92 2.17 -16.90
CA LEU A 417 12.68 2.84 -15.62
C LEU A 417 12.14 4.26 -15.79
N PHE A 418 12.57 4.98 -16.83
CA PHE A 418 12.04 6.30 -17.18
C PHE A 418 10.55 6.22 -17.54
N VAL A 419 10.16 5.27 -18.40
CA VAL A 419 8.76 5.05 -18.77
C VAL A 419 7.92 4.59 -17.57
N GLN A 420 8.47 3.70 -16.73
CA GLN A 420 7.78 3.21 -15.52
C GLN A 420 7.57 4.32 -14.48
N ASN A 421 8.51 5.27 -14.35
CA ASN A 421 8.41 6.41 -13.43
C ASN A 421 7.42 7.48 -13.94
N LEU A 422 7.40 7.77 -15.25
CA LEU A 422 6.39 8.65 -15.84
C LEU A 422 4.96 8.08 -15.73
N LEU A 423 4.81 6.76 -15.84
CA LEU A 423 3.55 6.04 -15.58
C LEU A 423 3.12 6.16 -14.12
N PHE A 424 4.05 5.91 -13.18
CA PHE A 424 3.77 6.00 -11.74
C PHE A 424 3.38 7.41 -11.28
N ARG A 425 3.85 8.45 -11.97
CA ARG A 425 3.52 9.85 -11.69
C ARG A 425 2.32 10.40 -12.48
N GLY A 426 1.66 9.60 -13.33
CA GLY A 426 0.53 10.06 -14.14
C GLY A 426 0.89 11.10 -15.21
N GLN A 427 2.19 11.29 -15.51
CA GLN A 427 2.69 12.33 -16.41
C GLN A 427 2.84 11.84 -17.86
N LEU A 428 2.60 10.55 -18.11
CA LEU A 428 2.74 9.94 -19.43
C LEU A 428 1.86 10.61 -20.50
N HIS A 429 0.67 11.10 -20.12
CA HIS A 429 -0.27 11.78 -21.01
C HIS A 429 0.28 13.12 -21.53
N TYR A 430 0.95 13.91 -20.68
CA TYR A 430 1.59 15.16 -21.09
C TYR A 430 2.77 14.94 -22.04
N PHE A 431 3.49 13.84 -21.87
CA PHE A 431 4.64 13.49 -22.70
C PHE A 431 4.21 13.01 -24.10
N LEU A 432 3.12 12.24 -24.20
CA LEU A 432 2.59 11.71 -25.46
C LEU A 432 1.75 12.72 -26.28
N SER A 433 1.19 13.76 -25.64
CA SER A 433 0.43 14.83 -26.30
C SER A 433 1.30 15.89 -26.99
N SER A 434 2.62 15.89 -26.78
CA SER A 434 3.54 16.84 -27.41
C SER A 434 3.94 16.37 -28.82
N SER A 435 3.37 17.01 -29.85
CA SER A 435 3.38 16.57 -31.26
C SER A 435 4.76 16.44 -31.92
N ARG A 436 5.85 16.86 -31.25
CA ARG A 436 7.23 16.71 -31.73
C ARG A 436 7.92 15.42 -31.27
N VAL A 437 7.50 14.82 -30.14
CA VAL A 437 8.19 13.63 -29.56
C VAL A 437 7.87 12.34 -30.33
N ARG A 438 6.74 12.27 -31.03
CA ARG A 438 6.37 11.10 -31.87
C ARG A 438 7.35 10.79 -33.00
N ARG A 439 8.23 11.71 -33.41
CA ARG A 439 9.12 11.49 -34.57
C ARG A 439 10.47 10.88 -34.21
N ASP A 440 10.87 10.93 -32.94
CA ASP A 440 12.21 10.52 -32.50
C ASP A 440 12.21 9.28 -31.60
N LEU A 441 11.06 8.63 -31.39
CA LEU A 441 11.03 7.32 -30.72
C LEU A 441 11.33 6.19 -31.71
N PRO A 442 12.32 5.31 -31.44
CA PRO A 442 12.55 4.13 -32.27
C PRO A 442 11.30 3.22 -32.26
N LEU A 443 10.81 2.89 -33.45
CA LEU A 443 9.59 2.10 -33.71
C LEU A 443 9.53 0.74 -32.99
N HIS A 444 10.65 0.24 -32.45
CA HIS A 444 10.71 -1.00 -31.69
C HIS A 444 10.06 -0.92 -30.29
N ILE A 445 9.83 0.29 -29.75
CA ILE A 445 9.19 0.51 -28.44
C ILE A 445 7.66 0.38 -28.52
N LEU A 446 7.07 0.59 -29.71
CA LEU A 446 5.62 0.48 -29.90
C LEU A 446 5.14 -0.95 -30.19
N ASN A 447 6.06 -1.89 -30.40
CA ASN A 447 5.76 -3.27 -30.79
C ASN A 447 6.19 -4.26 -29.70
N SER A 448 5.58 -4.14 -28.54
CA SER A 448 5.66 -5.16 -27.51
C SER A 448 4.33 -5.25 -26.78
N ASP A 449 3.71 -6.41 -26.87
CA ASP A 449 2.46 -6.82 -26.22
C ASP A 449 2.40 -6.57 -24.70
N LYS A 450 3.50 -6.09 -24.09
CA LYS A 450 3.61 -5.66 -22.69
C LYS A 450 2.92 -4.33 -22.38
N LEU A 451 2.72 -3.45 -23.37
CA LEU A 451 2.01 -2.17 -23.16
C LEU A 451 0.48 -2.34 -23.13
N LEU A 452 -0.06 -3.35 -23.82
CA LEU A 452 -1.51 -3.63 -23.83
C LEU A 452 -2.02 -4.26 -22.53
N ILE A 453 -1.15 -4.92 -21.76
CA ILE A 453 -1.55 -5.57 -20.50
C ILE A 453 -1.77 -4.53 -19.38
N PHE A 454 -1.07 -3.38 -19.41
CA PHE A 454 -1.18 -2.34 -18.39
C PHE A 454 -2.24 -1.27 -18.68
N ALA A 455 -2.67 -1.11 -19.94
CA ALA A 455 -3.74 -0.17 -20.29
C ALA A 455 -5.15 -0.66 -19.88
N ASN A 456 -5.32 -1.94 -19.52
CA ASN A 456 -6.61 -2.51 -19.11
C ASN A 456 -6.89 -2.40 -17.60
N PHE A 457 -6.04 -1.72 -16.82
CA PHE A 457 -6.18 -1.60 -15.36
C PHE A 457 -6.18 -0.17 -14.82
N ALA A 458 -6.39 0.83 -15.68
CA ALA A 458 -6.55 2.24 -15.30
C ALA A 458 -7.99 2.70 -15.45
#